data_AF-A0A7M1B1B5-F1
#
_entry.id   AF-A0A7M1B1B5-F1
#
_cell.length_a   1.000
_cell.length_b   1.000
_cell.length_c   1.000
_cell.angle_alpha   90.00
_cell.angle_beta   90.00
_cell.angle_gamma   90.00
#
_symmetry.space_group_name_H-M   'P 1'
#
loop_
_entity.id
_entity.type
_entity.pdbx_description
1 polymer ?
#
loop_
_entity_poly.entity_id
_entity_poly.type
_entity_poly.pdbx_seq_one_letter_code
_entity_poly.pdbx_strand_id
1 'polypeptide(L)'
;MTANEKYEVITYEENIVFNFTLPEDGKENQLSKEVTLVWDDVLEKFLETFTQEKSYTIHLFKHEKEKNRFIENIENVTEEIIDQIDEEISQKMKFGFDYTSPTYED
;
A
#
# COMPACT_ATOMS: atom_id res chain seq x y z
N MET A 1 -31.93 18.00 -13.11
CA MET A 1 -31.44 16.64 -13.40
C MET A 1 -29.92 16.79 -13.40
N THR A 2 -29.13 16.28 -12.46
CA THR A 2 -29.13 14.95 -11.81
C THR A 2 -28.18 15.02 -10.62
N ALA A 3 -28.68 14.98 -9.38
CA ALA A 3 -27.88 14.73 -8.18
C ALA A 3 -28.24 13.32 -7.69
N ASN A 4 -27.78 12.32 -8.43
CA ASN A 4 -27.88 10.92 -8.02
C ASN A 4 -26.55 10.49 -7.32
N GLU A 5 -25.88 11.46 -6.68
CA GLU A 5 -24.60 11.42 -5.96
C GLU A 5 -24.68 10.64 -4.65
N LYS A 6 -25.24 9.44 -4.65
CA LYS A 6 -25.34 8.67 -3.41
C LYS A 6 -24.10 7.80 -3.27
N TYR A 7 -22.99 8.43 -2.88
CA TYR A 7 -21.74 7.80 -2.42
C TYR A 7 -20.93 7.11 -3.52
N GLU A 8 -20.07 7.87 -4.19
CA GLU A 8 -18.98 7.31 -5.01
C GLU A 8 -17.69 7.21 -4.20
N VAL A 9 -16.87 6.22 -4.56
CA VAL A 9 -15.49 6.08 -4.09
C VAL A 9 -14.65 5.70 -5.29
N ILE A 10 -13.53 6.37 -5.47
CA ILE A 10 -12.55 6.01 -6.49
C ILE A 10 -11.41 5.29 -5.78
N THR A 11 -11.02 4.15 -6.30
CA THR A 11 -9.85 3.41 -5.84
C THR A 11 -8.82 3.37 -6.94
N TYR A 12 -7.55 3.35 -6.57
CA TYR A 12 -6.46 3.23 -7.53
C TYR A 12 -5.33 2.38 -6.96
N GLU A 13 -4.68 1.66 -7.84
CA GLU A 13 -3.54 0.84 -7.48
C GLU A 13 -2.27 1.68 -7.52
N GLU A 14 -1.52 1.65 -6.43
CA GLU A 14 -0.25 2.37 -6.30
C GLU A 14 0.81 1.45 -5.71
N ASN A 15 2.03 1.54 -6.25
CA ASN A 15 3.16 0.82 -5.70
C ASN A 15 3.88 1.73 -4.70
N ILE A 16 3.72 1.44 -3.40
CA ILE A 16 4.44 2.17 -2.36
C ILE A 16 5.82 1.57 -2.23
N VAL A 17 6.84 2.42 -2.29
CA VAL A 17 8.25 2.05 -2.13
C VAL A 17 8.73 2.45 -0.75
N PHE A 18 9.07 1.46 0.05
CA PHE A 18 9.66 1.60 1.38
C PHE A 18 11.18 1.52 1.24
N ASN A 19 11.86 2.58 1.65
CA ASN A 19 13.32 2.63 1.68
C ASN A 19 13.79 2.34 3.11
N PHE A 20 14.66 1.35 3.28
CA PHE A 20 15.21 0.97 4.58
C PHE A 20 16.69 0.63 4.44
N THR A 21 17.49 0.87 5.48
CA THR A 21 18.93 0.55 5.45
C THR A 21 19.21 -0.55 6.44
N LEU A 22 19.85 -1.62 5.97
CA LEU A 22 20.26 -2.71 6.84
C LEU A 22 21.60 -2.37 7.52
N PRO A 23 21.75 -2.67 8.83
CA PRO A 23 22.95 -2.32 9.58
C PRO A 23 24.21 -3.06 9.10
N GLU A 24 24.08 -4.24 8.46
CA GLU A 24 25.22 -5.05 8.02
C GLU A 24 25.87 -4.56 6.72
N ASP A 25 25.08 -4.11 5.74
CA ASP A 25 25.58 -3.83 4.40
C ASP A 25 25.74 -2.31 4.15
N GLY A 26 25.14 -1.47 5.01
CA GLY A 26 25.13 -0.02 4.86
C GLY A 26 24.48 0.49 3.56
N LYS A 27 23.88 -0.41 2.78
CA LYS A 27 23.19 -0.12 1.53
C LYS A 27 21.70 0.10 1.77
N GLU A 28 21.19 1.10 1.07
CA GLU A 28 19.76 1.39 1.00
C GLU A 28 19.08 0.24 0.25
N ASN A 29 18.17 -0.44 0.93
CA ASN A 29 17.29 -1.45 0.38
C ASN A 29 15.94 -0.83 0.10
N GLN A 30 15.27 -1.32 -0.94
CA GLN A 30 13.96 -0.85 -1.36
C GLN A 30 13.00 -2.04 -1.39
N LEU A 31 11.86 -1.90 -0.73
CA LEU A 31 10.76 -2.84 -0.82
C LEU A 31 9.56 -2.12 -1.44
N SER A 32 9.12 -2.61 -2.60
CA SER A 32 7.97 -2.04 -3.30
C SER A 32 6.79 -2.99 -3.19
N LYS A 33 5.64 -2.49 -2.72
CA LYS A 33 4.41 -3.26 -2.60
C LYS A 33 3.26 -2.53 -3.25
N GLU A 34 2.48 -3.26 -4.01
CA GLU A 34 1.23 -2.78 -4.58
C GLU A 34 0.16 -2.72 -3.50
N VAL A 35 -0.45 -1.54 -3.35
CA VAL A 35 -1.57 -1.29 -2.45
C VAL A 35 -2.69 -0.62 -3.22
N THR A 36 -3.92 -0.83 -2.78
CA THR A 36 -5.08 -0.08 -3.28
C THR A 36 -5.32 1.11 -2.36
N LEU A 37 -5.33 2.32 -2.91
CA LEU A 37 -5.63 3.54 -2.16
C LEU A 37 -7.01 4.06 -2.52
N VAL A 38 -7.63 4.72 -1.55
CA VAL A 38 -8.91 5.41 -1.72
C VAL A 38 -8.68 6.88 -2.05
N TRP A 39 -9.39 7.37 -3.06
CA TRP A 39 -9.49 8.79 -3.36
C TRP A 39 -10.82 9.33 -2.82
N ASP A 40 -10.73 10.32 -1.93
CA ASP A 40 -11.90 10.93 -1.26
C ASP A 40 -12.43 12.20 -1.94
N ASP A 41 -11.76 12.68 -2.99
CA ASP A 41 -12.12 13.90 -3.73
C ASP A 41 -12.81 13.56 -5.08
N VAL A 42 -13.02 14.56 -5.95
CA VAL A 42 -13.70 14.36 -7.23
C VAL A 42 -12.81 13.69 -8.29
N LEU A 43 -13.44 12.92 -9.20
CA LEU A 43 -12.77 12.24 -10.32
C LEU A 43 -11.99 13.21 -11.22
N GLU A 44 -12.50 14.42 -11.45
CA GLU A 44 -11.81 15.42 -12.27
C GLU A 44 -10.44 15.79 -11.69
N LYS A 45 -10.36 16.02 -10.37
CA LYS A 45 -9.08 16.24 -9.69
C LYS A 45 -8.20 15.01 -9.71
N PHE A 46 -8.79 13.81 -9.64
CA PHE A 46 -8.03 12.56 -9.75
C PHE A 46 -7.35 12.46 -11.12
N LEU A 47 -8.07 12.72 -12.21
CA LEU A 47 -7.55 12.66 -13.58
C LEU A 47 -6.55 13.79 -13.88
N GLU A 48 -6.73 14.98 -13.30
CA GLU A 48 -5.74 16.05 -13.37
C GLU A 48 -4.44 15.68 -12.63
N THR A 49 -4.57 15.12 -11.42
CA THR A 49 -3.43 14.74 -10.57
C THR A 49 -2.68 13.54 -11.12
N PHE A 50 -3.41 12.53 -11.59
CA PHE A 50 -2.89 11.29 -12.16
C PHE A 50 -3.15 11.31 -13.67
N THR A 51 -2.45 12.20 -14.36
CA THR A 51 -2.52 12.39 -15.81
C THR A 51 -1.98 11.19 -16.62
N GLN A 52 -1.52 10.13 -15.95
CA GLN A 52 -0.89 8.94 -16.51
C GLN A 52 -1.73 7.71 -16.20
N GLU A 53 -1.76 6.75 -17.13
CA GLU A 53 -2.47 5.45 -17.16
C GLU A 53 -2.40 4.62 -15.86
N LYS A 54 -2.92 5.14 -14.75
CA LYS A 54 -3.11 4.37 -13.52
C LYS A 54 -4.44 3.65 -13.59
N SER A 55 -4.42 2.37 -13.23
CA SER A 55 -5.62 1.57 -13.06
C SER A 55 -6.42 2.14 -11.89
N TYR A 56 -7.53 2.79 -12.20
CA TYR A 56 -8.51 3.24 -11.20
C TYR A 56 -9.85 2.56 -11.42
N THR A 57 -10.55 2.30 -10.32
CA THR A 57 -11.89 1.73 -10.33
C THR A 57 -12.84 2.66 -9.60
N ILE A 58 -13.96 2.98 -10.23
CA ILE A 58 -15.02 3.79 -9.62
C ILE A 58 -16.06 2.84 -9.04
N HIS A 59 -16.25 2.92 -7.72
CA HIS A 59 -17.25 2.17 -6.99
C HIS A 59 -18.43 3.08 -6.64
N LEU A 60 -19.62 2.69 -7.09
CA LEU A 60 -20.86 3.40 -6.82
C LEU A 60 -21.66 2.61 -5.78
N PHE A 61 -21.95 3.23 -4.64
CA PHE A 61 -22.70 2.60 -3.57
C PHE A 61 -24.16 3.06 -3.57
N LYS A 62 -25.02 2.34 -2.85
CA LYS A 62 -26.40 2.78 -2.61
C LYS A 62 -26.54 3.50 -1.27
N HIS A 63 -25.70 3.14 -0.31
CA HIS A 63 -25.74 3.65 1.06
C HIS A 63 -24.35 4.09 1.54
N GLU A 64 -24.30 5.14 2.37
CA GLU A 64 -23.07 5.65 3.00
C GLU A 64 -22.35 4.56 3.80
N LYS A 65 -23.11 3.72 4.50
CA LYS A 65 -22.56 2.62 5.30
C LYS A 65 -21.79 1.61 4.46
N GLU A 66 -22.20 1.38 3.21
CA GLU A 66 -21.49 0.49 2.30
C GLU A 66 -20.20 1.14 1.81
N LYS A 67 -20.26 2.44 1.46
CA LYS A 67 -19.06 3.24 1.16
C LYS A 67 -18.07 3.20 2.31
N ASN A 68 -18.49 3.52 3.53
CA ASN A 68 -17.60 3.59 4.69
C ASN A 68 -17.00 2.22 5.00
N ARG A 69 -17.79 1.14 4.93
CA ARG A 69 -17.27 -0.22 5.13
C ARG A 69 -16.27 -0.63 4.05
N PHE A 70 -16.47 -0.18 2.82
CA PHE A 70 -15.54 -0.46 1.73
C PHE A 70 -14.21 0.30 1.92
N ILE A 71 -14.27 1.58 2.30
CA ILE A 71 -13.09 2.38 2.62
C ILE A 71 -12.33 1.75 3.78
N GLU A 72 -13.02 1.45 4.89
CA GLU A 72 -12.45 0.80 6.06
C GLU A 72 -11.77 -0.54 5.69
N ASN A 73 -12.37 -1.33 4.80
CA ASN A 73 -11.75 -2.57 4.33
C ASN A 73 -10.45 -2.33 3.57
N ILE A 74 -10.38 -1.29 2.74
CA ILE A 74 -9.16 -0.94 2.00
C ILE A 74 -8.09 -0.42 2.95
N GLU A 75 -8.47 0.43 3.91
CA GLU A 75 -7.54 0.92 4.94
C GLU A 75 -6.97 -0.25 5.76
N ASN A 76 -7.81 -1.17 6.23
CA ASN A 76 -7.34 -2.36 6.96
C ASN A 76 -6.36 -3.21 6.12
N VAL A 77 -6.68 -3.46 4.84
CA VAL A 77 -5.76 -4.22 3.95
C VAL A 77 -4.43 -3.48 3.77
N THR A 78 -4.48 -2.15 3.66
CA THR A 78 -3.27 -1.32 3.53
C THR A 78 -2.44 -1.36 4.80
N GLU A 79 -3.07 -1.28 5.98
CA GLU A 79 -2.42 -1.45 7.28
C GLU A 79 -1.78 -2.84 7.40
N GLU A 80 -2.49 -3.93 7.06
CA GLU A 80 -1.94 -5.29 7.08
C GLU A 80 -0.71 -5.44 6.15
N ILE A 81 -0.69 -4.75 5.01
CA ILE A 81 0.47 -4.72 4.11
C ILE A 81 1.64 -3.98 4.77
N ILE A 82 1.37 -2.84 5.42
CA ILE A 82 2.40 -2.08 6.15
C ILE A 82 2.97 -2.91 7.30
N ASP A 83 2.14 -3.57 8.10
CA ASP A 83 2.57 -4.46 9.19
C ASP A 83 3.45 -5.61 8.68
N GLN A 84 3.08 -6.24 7.56
CA GLN A 84 3.91 -7.28 6.93
C GLN A 84 5.27 -6.74 6.48
N ILE A 85 5.29 -5.53 5.90
CA ILE A 85 6.53 -4.88 5.48
C ILE A 85 7.40 -4.54 6.67
N ASP A 86 6.82 -4.00 7.74
CA ASP A 86 7.54 -3.67 8.97
C ASP A 86 8.08 -4.94 9.65
N GLU A 87 7.31 -6.04 9.65
CA GLU A 87 7.78 -7.33 10.14
C GLU A 87 8.92 -7.88 9.27
N GLU A 88 8.83 -7.84 7.94
CA GLU A 88 9.91 -8.27 7.04
C GLU A 88 11.18 -7.44 7.24
N ILE A 89 11.04 -6.13 7.35
CA ILE A 89 12.16 -5.21 7.62
C ILE A 89 12.75 -5.50 9.01
N SER A 90 11.91 -5.66 10.03
CA SER A 90 12.32 -5.98 11.40
C SER A 90 12.99 -7.34 11.48
N GLN A 91 12.52 -8.35 10.75
CA GLN A 91 13.19 -9.65 10.64
C GLN A 91 14.57 -9.50 9.99
N LYS A 92 14.67 -8.77 8.88
CA LYS A 92 15.96 -8.51 8.22
C LYS A 92 16.93 -7.72 9.11
N MET A 93 16.44 -6.76 9.91
CA MET A 93 17.25 -6.02 10.88
C MET A 93 17.65 -6.88 12.09
N LYS A 94 16.73 -7.70 12.61
CA LYS A 94 16.95 -8.57 13.78
C LYS A 94 17.88 -9.74 13.47
N PHE A 95 17.89 -10.22 12.23
CA PHE A 95 18.83 -11.21 11.70
C PHE A 95 20.06 -10.58 11.06
N GLY A 96 20.34 -9.30 11.32
CA GLY A 96 21.69 -8.71 11.21
C GLY A 96 22.67 -9.30 12.22
N PHE A 97 22.60 -10.62 12.41
CA PHE A 97 23.48 -11.42 13.23
C PHE A 97 24.62 -11.87 12.32
N ASP A 98 25.82 -11.46 12.69
CA ASP A 98 27.08 -12.05 12.28
C ASP A 98 26.97 -13.59 12.36
N TYR A 99 26.57 -14.24 11.25
CA TYR A 99 26.59 -15.70 11.15
C TYR A 99 28.02 -16.11 10.84
N THR A 100 28.88 -16.05 11.84
CA THR A 100 30.17 -16.74 11.86
C THR A 100 29.96 -18.23 12.19
N SER A 101 29.40 -18.96 11.21
CA SER A 101 29.53 -20.40 10.86
C SER A 101 29.25 -21.51 11.91
N PRO A 102 28.93 -22.74 11.43
CA PRO A 102 29.99 -23.74 11.39
C PRO A 102 30.22 -24.31 9.99
N THR A 103 31.51 -24.44 9.70
CA THR A 103 32.14 -25.22 8.64
C THR A 103 31.45 -26.58 8.44
N TYR A 104 31.24 -26.95 7.18
CA TYR A 104 31.29 -28.35 6.77
C TYR A 104 32.42 -28.49 5.75
N GLU A 105 33.64 -28.72 6.25
CA GLU A 105 34.58 -29.60 5.56
C GLU A 105 34.35 -31.00 6.14
N ASP A 106 33.67 -31.86 5.38
CA ASP A 106 34.17 -33.16 4.92
C ASP A 106 33.36 -33.62 3.69
#